data_AF-A0A3D1ZFB3-F1
#
_entry.id   AF-A0A3D1ZFB3-F1
#
_cell.length_a   1.000
_cell.length_b   1.000
_cell.length_c   1.000
_cell.angle_alpha   90.00
_cell.angle_beta   90.00
_cell.angle_gamma   90.00
#
_symmetry.space_group_name_H-M   'P 1'
#
loop_
_entity.id
_entity.type
_entity.pdbx_description
1 polymer ?
#
loop_
_entity_poly.entity_id
_entity_poly.type
_entity_poly.pdbx_seq_one_letter_code
_entity_poly.pdbx_strand_id
1 'polypeptide(L)' 'MTTYRPKEEIREGFEVYDERFRQMLPEGVELERHFTGTAWAEGPVYFSDGDYVVWSDIPNDRMMRWSISEGASVFREPA' A
#
# COMPACT_ATOMS: atom_id res chain seq x y z
N MET A 1 -8.29 7.05 -23.11
CA MET A 1 -9.14 7.61 -22.05
C MET A 1 -9.20 6.54 -20.97
N THR A 2 -8.40 6.67 -19.90
CA THR A 2 -8.43 5.70 -18.80
C THR A 2 -9.67 5.99 -17.98
N THR A 3 -10.69 5.15 -18.12
CA THR A 3 -11.88 5.22 -17.26
C THR A 3 -11.49 4.69 -15.89
N TYR A 4 -11.21 5.61 -14.96
CA TYR A 4 -11.14 5.28 -13.54
C TYR A 4 -12.48 4.70 -13.10
N ARG A 5 -12.45 3.69 -12.23
CA ARG A 5 -13.69 3.17 -11.65
C ARG A 5 -14.36 4.21 -10.79
N PRO A 6 -15.70 4.31 -10.81
CA PRO A 6 -16.45 5.08 -9.84
C PRO A 6 -16.06 4.71 -8.41
N LYS A 7 -15.95 5.69 -7.53
CA LYS A 7 -15.49 5.49 -6.15
C LYS A 7 -16.42 4.55 -5.37
N GLU A 8 -17.70 4.59 -5.71
CA GLU A 8 -18.78 3.80 -5.13
C GLU A 8 -18.67 2.31 -5.50
N GLU A 9 -17.94 1.99 -6.57
CA GLU A 9 -17.67 0.61 -7.01
C GLU A 9 -16.41 0.02 -6.37
N ILE A 10 -15.61 0.82 -5.66
CA ILE A 10 -14.44 0.32 -4.95
C ILE A 10 -14.91 -0.48 -3.74
N ARG A 11 -14.94 -1.80 -3.90
CA ARG A 11 -15.21 -2.74 -2.81
C ARG A 11 -13.94 -2.91 -1.98
N GLU A 12 -14.10 -3.00 -0.66
CA GLU A 12 -13.01 -3.42 0.23
C GLU A 12 -12.64 -4.88 -0.08
N GLY A 13 -11.35 -5.20 0.01
CA GLY A 13 -10.83 -6.53 -0.28
C GLY A 13 -10.49 -6.75 -1.76
N PHE A 14 -10.76 -7.97 -2.25
CA PHE A 14 -10.33 -8.44 -3.56
C PHE A 14 -11.51 -8.62 -4.50
N GLU A 15 -11.42 -8.07 -5.71
CA GLU A 15 -12.30 -8.46 -6.82
C GLU A 15 -11.56 -9.44 -7.74
N VAL A 16 -12.17 -10.60 -7.96
CA VAL A 16 -11.56 -11.70 -8.71
C VAL A 16 -12.24 -11.84 -10.07
N TYR A 17 -11.48 -11.56 -11.13
CA TYR A 17 -11.91 -11.78 -12.52
C TYR A 17 -11.50 -13.13 -13.09
N ASP A 18 -10.43 -13.73 -12.56
CA ASP A 18 -9.84 -14.99 -13.00
C ASP A 18 -9.60 -15.90 -11.79
N GLU A 19 -10.05 -17.14 -11.86
CA GLU A 19 -9.93 -18.09 -10.73
C GLU A 19 -8.48 -18.40 -10.35
N ARG A 20 -7.52 -18.25 -11.27
CA ARG A 20 -6.08 -18.42 -10.98
C ARG A 20 -5.61 -17.43 -9.91
N PHE A 21 -6.22 -16.25 -9.81
CA PHE A 21 -5.88 -15.29 -8.76
C PHE A 21 -6.32 -15.79 -7.37
N ARG A 22 -7.45 -16.50 -7.26
CA ARG A 22 -7.87 -17.10 -5.97
C ARG A 22 -6.85 -18.09 -5.43
N GLN A 23 -6.16 -18.80 -6.33
CA GLN A 23 -5.11 -19.76 -5.95
C GLN A 23 -3.86 -19.07 -5.39
N MET A 24 -3.69 -17.76 -5.59
CA MET A 24 -2.59 -16.97 -5.05
C MET A 24 -2.92 -16.36 -3.68
N LEU A 25 -4.18 -16.37 -3.27
CA LEU A 25 -4.64 -15.81 -2.01
C LEU A 25 -4.66 -16.89 -0.92
N PRO A 26 -4.02 -16.67 0.25
CA PRO A 26 -4.19 -17.54 1.40
C PRO A 26 -5.66 -17.66 1.82
N GLU A 27 -6.01 -18.80 2.43
CA GLU A 27 -7.36 -18.98 2.98
C GLU A 27 -7.61 -17.94 4.09
N GLY A 28 -8.74 -17.23 3.99
CA GLY A 28 -9.14 -16.21 4.96
C GLY A 28 -8.33 -14.90 4.91
N VAL A 29 -7.57 -14.65 3.84
CA VAL A 29 -6.83 -13.38 3.70
C VAL A 29 -7.76 -12.18 3.58
N GLU A 30 -7.46 -11.12 4.33
CA GLU A 30 -8.15 -9.83 4.27
C GLU A 30 -7.19 -8.73 3.82
N LEU A 31 -7.72 -7.70 3.17
CA LEU A 31 -6.94 -6.52 2.81
C LEU A 31 -6.86 -5.59 4.03
N GLU A 32 -5.68 -5.49 4.63
CA GLU A 32 -5.45 -4.62 5.78
C GLU A 32 -4.91 -3.25 5.37
N ARG A 33 -5.40 -2.19 6.02
CA ARG A 33 -4.88 -0.83 5.85
C ARG A 33 -3.92 -0.49 6.99
N HIS A 34 -2.63 -0.57 6.70
CA HIS A 34 -1.57 -0.29 7.69
C HIS A 34 -1.35 1.20 8.01
N PHE A 35 -1.70 2.13 7.10
CA PHE A 35 -1.46 3.56 7.33
C PHE A 35 -2.48 4.46 6.60
N THR A 36 -2.76 5.61 7.20
CA THR A 36 -3.42 6.77 6.59
C THR A 36 -2.63 8.03 6.93
N GLY A 37 -2.74 9.09 6.14
CA GLY A 37 -2.07 10.37 6.41
C GLY A 37 -1.06 10.82 5.35
N THR A 38 -0.92 10.08 4.26
CA THR A 38 -0.29 10.57 3.02
C THR A 38 -1.28 11.38 2.20
N ALA A 39 -0.81 12.42 1.52
CA ALA A 39 -1.57 13.07 0.46
C ALA A 39 -1.64 12.19 -0.79
N TRP A 40 -0.53 11.51 -1.11
CA TRP A 40 -0.45 10.55 -2.21
C TRP A 40 0.65 9.52 -1.91
N ALA A 41 0.27 8.29 -1.57
CA ALA A 41 1.22 7.21 -1.34
C ALA A 41 1.60 6.53 -2.66
N GLU A 42 2.89 6.53 -3.02
CA GLU A 42 3.36 5.87 -4.23
C GLU A 42 4.77 5.30 -4.14
N GLY A 43 5.15 4.50 -5.14
CA GLY A 43 6.49 3.91 -5.24
C GLY A 43 6.89 3.02 -4.05
N PRO A 44 6.05 2.05 -3.62
CA PRO A 44 6.42 1.16 -2.54
C PRO A 44 7.61 0.26 -2.93
N VAL A 45 8.62 0.18 -2.06
CA VAL A 45 9.78 -0.70 -2.22
C VAL A 45 10.04 -1.43 -0.90
N TYR A 46 10.17 -2.75 -0.96
CA TYR A 46 10.54 -3.57 0.19
C TYR A 46 12.05 -3.73 0.31
N PHE A 47 12.59 -3.56 1.52
CA PHE A 47 13.99 -3.75 1.86
C PHE A 47 14.12 -4.96 2.79
N SER A 48 14.62 -6.08 2.26
CA SER A 48 14.76 -7.35 3.01
C SER A 48 15.69 -7.27 4.20
N ASP A 49 16.79 -6.51 4.09
CA ASP A 49 17.82 -6.45 5.13
C ASP A 49 17.32 -5.81 6.43
N GLY A 50 16.28 -4.98 6.34
CA GLY A 50 15.66 -4.31 7.49
C GLY A 50 14.20 -4.67 7.72
N ASP A 51 13.63 -5.54 6.88
CA ASP A 51 12.22 -5.95 6.91
C ASP A 51 11.22 -4.79 7.01
N TYR A 52 11.31 -3.86 6.05
CA TYR A 52 10.40 -2.72 5.96
C TYR A 52 10.07 -2.34 4.52
N VAL A 53 8.93 -1.67 4.35
CA VAL A 53 8.52 -1.04 3.09
C VAL A 53 8.73 0.46 3.19
N VAL A 54 9.27 1.07 2.14
CA VAL A 54 9.35 2.53 1.98
C VAL A 54 8.44 2.96 0.85
N TRP A 55 7.81 4.13 0.96
CA TRP A 55 7.05 4.76 -0.12
C TRP A 55 7.20 6.28 -0.07
N SER A 56 6.84 6.95 -1.16
CA SER A 56 6.86 8.42 -1.27
C SER A 56 5.51 9.02 -0.90
N ASP A 57 5.55 10.16 -0.21
CA ASP A 57 4.39 11.04 0.03
C ASP A 57 4.69 12.41 -0.59
N ILE A 58 4.78 12.44 -1.93
CA ILE A 58 5.36 13.55 -2.72
C ILE A 58 4.82 14.93 -2.35
N PRO A 59 3.49 15.14 -2.20
CA PRO A 59 2.99 16.48 -1.88
C PRO A 59 3.44 17.01 -0.51
N ASN A 60 3.93 16.13 0.37
CA ASN A 60 4.41 16.46 1.72
C ASN A 60 5.94 16.42 1.84
N ASP A 61 6.70 16.36 0.74
CA ASP A 61 8.18 16.43 0.73
C ASP A 61 8.86 15.42 1.69
N ARG A 62 8.31 14.20 1.76
CA ARG A 62 8.82 13.16 2.66
C ARG A 62 8.70 11.76 2.07
N MET A 63 9.59 10.89 2.53
CA MET A 63 9.51 9.45 2.36
C MET A 63 9.04 8.82 3.67
N MET A 64 8.16 7.84 3.55
CA MET A 64 7.60 7.10 4.67
C MET A 64 8.17 5.68 4.69
N ARG A 65 8.19 5.07 5.88
CA ARG A 65 8.58 3.66 6.09
C ARG A 65 7.54 2.99 6.97
N TRP A 66 7.28 1.70 6.72
CA TRP A 66 6.46 0.85 7.57
C TRP A 66 7.18 -0.46 7.85
N SER A 67 7.22 -0.86 9.12
CA SER A 67 7.65 -2.17 9.59
C SER A 67 6.63 -2.72 10.57
N ILE A 68 6.61 -4.03 10.76
CA ILE A 68 5.71 -4.67 11.73
C ILE A 68 6.00 -4.18 13.16
N SER A 69 7.28 -3.97 13.50
CA SER A 69 7.71 -3.61 14.85
C SER A 69 7.44 -2.15 15.22
N GLU A 70 7.51 -1.23 14.25
CA GLU A 70 7.44 0.22 14.52
C GLU A 70 6.19 0.88 13.92
N GLY A 71 5.47 0.19 13.05
CA GLY A 71 4.40 0.79 12.25
C GLY A 71 4.96 1.84 11.28
N ALA A 72 4.10 2.76 10.87
CA ALA A 72 4.46 3.80 9.91
C ALA A 72 5.24 4.95 10.58
N SER A 73 6.35 5.36 9.96
CA SER A 73 7.21 6.46 10.42
C SER A 73 7.78 7.24 9.22
N VAL A 74 8.28 8.45 9.45
CA VAL A 74 9.05 9.20 8.43
C VAL A 74 10.40 8.53 8.26
N PHE A 75 10.75 8.21 7.02
CA PHE A 75 12.06 7.67 6.64
C PHE A 75 13.06 8.79 6.32
N ARG A 76 12.61 9.81 5.59
CA ARG A 76 13.40 10.98 5.19
C ARG A 76 12.50 12.20 4.97
N GLU A 77 12.91 13.35 5.49
CA GLU A 77 12.26 14.65 5.28
C GLU A 77 13.31 15.77 5.50
N PRO A 78 13.51 16.71 4.55
CA PRO A 78 12.89 16.79 3.22
C PRO A 78 13.39 15.67 2.29
N ALA A 79 12.70 15.41 1.16
CA ALA A 79 12.99 14.25 0.31
C ALA A 79 12.98 14.50 -1.20
#